data_AF-A0A952HF76-F1
#
_entry.id   AF-A0A952HF76-F1
#
_cell.length_a   1.000
_cell.length_b   1.000
_cell.length_c   1.000
_cell.angle_alpha   90.00
_cell.angle_beta   90.00
_cell.angle_gamma   90.00
#
_symmetry.space_group_name_H-M   'P 1'
#
loop_
_entity.id
_entity.type
_entity.pdbx_description
1 polymer ?
#
loop_
_entity_poly.entity_id
_entity_poly.type
_entity_poly.pdbx_seq_one_letter_code
_entity_poly.pdbx_strand_id
1 'polypeptide(L)' 'MPGRFASWYSSWNEKLIRIAGPAQLGAGHPEAPEQRSAGAPCPMCGRPMTEHQVLRPGGQRDATRLVCPAPSQAA' A
#
# COMPACT_ATOMS: atom_id res chain seq x y z
N MET A 1 26.21 -6.26 27.78
CA MET A 1 26.69 -4.95 27.26
C MET A 1 26.72 -5.01 25.75
N PRO A 2 26.11 -4.03 25.04
CA PRO A 2 26.24 -3.98 23.58
C PRO A 2 27.72 -3.87 23.22
N GLY A 3 28.17 -4.66 22.25
CA GLY A 3 29.56 -4.60 21.78
C GLY A 3 29.91 -3.23 21.20
N ARG A 4 31.20 -2.91 21.11
CA ARG A 4 31.70 -1.61 20.60
C ARG A 4 31.10 -1.23 19.24
N PHE A 5 30.87 -2.22 18.38
CA PHE A 5 30.21 -2.02 17.08
C PHE A 5 28.74 -1.59 17.21
N ALA A 6 27.97 -2.22 18.09
CA ALA A 6 26.56 -1.90 18.29
C ALA A 6 26.39 -0.47 18.84
N SER A 7 27.26 -0.06 19.77
CA SER A 7 27.27 1.32 20.29
C SER A 7 27.69 2.34 19.23
N TRP A 8 28.64 2.00 18.37
CA TRP A 8 29.05 2.87 17.26
C TRP A 8 27.90 3.03 16.24
N TYR A 9 27.28 1.92 15.83
CA TYR A 9 26.16 1.92 14.90
C TYR A 9 24.98 2.72 15.42
N SER A 10 24.61 2.56 16.70
CA SER A 10 23.50 3.33 17.30
C SER A 10 23.76 4.82 17.29
N SER A 11 24.97 5.26 17.65
CA SER A 11 25.34 6.68 17.64
C SER A 11 25.36 7.28 16.23
N TRP A 12 25.73 6.50 15.22
CA TRP A 12 25.65 6.94 13.82
C TRP A 12 24.22 7.01 13.31
N ASN A 13 23.40 6.00 13.59
CA ASN A 13 22.01 5.96 13.16
C ASN A 13 21.21 7.14 13.75
N GLU A 14 21.42 7.47 15.02
CA GLU A 14 20.75 8.60 15.66
C GLU A 14 21.11 9.96 15.03
N LYS A 15 22.37 10.12 14.59
CA LYS A 15 22.81 11.32 13.85
C LYS A 15 22.18 11.38 12.46
N LEU A 16 22.18 10.26 11.73
CA LEU A 16 21.66 10.18 10.37
C LEU A 16 20.15 10.43 10.31
N ILE A 17 19.38 9.90 11.26
CA ILE A 17 17.92 10.12 11.33
C ILE A 17 17.58 11.60 11.51
N ARG A 18 18.35 12.35 12.32
CA ARG A 18 18.14 13.79 12.49
C ARG A 18 18.41 14.59 11.21
N ILE A 19 19.37 14.16 10.40
CA ILE A 19 19.73 14.85 9.13
C ILE A 19 18.77 14.49 8.01
N ALA A 20 18.37 13.22 7.90
CA ALA A 20 17.42 12.75 6.89
C ALA A 20 16.05 13.44 7.00
N GLY A 21 15.74 13.99 8.19
CA GLY A 21 14.49 14.69 8.44
C GLY A 21 13.31 13.73 8.57
N PRO A 22 12.13 14.23 8.96
CA PRO A 22 10.91 13.45 8.83
C PRO A 22 10.73 13.08 7.36
N ALA A 23 10.20 11.88 7.09
CA ALA A 23 9.76 11.56 5.74
C ALA A 23 8.90 12.73 5.22
N GLN A 24 9.27 13.31 4.07
CA GLN A 24 8.42 14.29 3.40
C GLN A 24 7.09 13.61 3.05
N LEU A 25 6.14 13.67 3.99
CA LEU A 25 4.74 13.34 3.75
C LEU A 25 4.15 14.54 3.01
N GLY A 26 4.10 14.41 1.68
CA GLY A 26 3.51 15.38 0.77
C GLY A 26 4.51 16.39 0.18
N ALA A 27 4.10 16.99 -0.95
CA ALA A 27 4.93 17.82 -1.81
C ALA A 27 5.13 19.27 -1.30
N GLY A 28 5.02 19.52 0.01
CA GLY A 28 5.18 20.85 0.60
C GLY A 28 4.07 21.85 0.26
N HIS A 29 2.98 21.39 -0.34
CA HIS A 29 1.76 22.13 -0.61
C HIS A 29 0.54 21.31 -0.17
N PRO A 30 -0.64 21.94 0.03
CA PRO A 30 -1.88 21.20 0.26
C PRO A 30 -2.08 20.17 -0.86
N GLU A 31 -2.23 18.90 -0.49
CA GLU A 31 -2.57 17.86 -1.44
C GLU A 31 -4.02 18.06 -1.89
N ALA A 32 -4.27 17.95 -3.20
CA ALA A 32 -5.63 17.92 -3.70
C ALA A 32 -6.34 16.66 -3.19
N PRO A 33 -7.69 16.67 -3.09
CA PRO A 33 -8.43 15.46 -2.78
C PRO A 33 -8.06 14.34 -3.75
N GLU A 34 -7.80 13.15 -3.22
CA GLU A 34 -7.51 11.96 -4.03
C GLU A 34 -8.67 11.70 -5.00
N GLN A 35 -8.42 11.91 -6.30
CA GLN A 35 -9.37 11.54 -7.35
C GLN A 35 -9.17 10.08 -7.70
N ARG A 36 -9.87 9.19 -6.99
CA ARG A 36 -9.86 7.77 -7.36
C ARG A 36 -10.46 7.63 -8.76
N SER A 37 -9.63 7.19 -9.70
CA SER A 37 -10.10 6.75 -11.01
C SER A 37 -11.18 5.67 -10.81
N ALA A 38 -12.30 5.79 -11.54
CA ALA A 38 -13.28 4.71 -11.65
C ALA A 38 -12.51 3.51 -12.21
N GLY A 39 -12.17 2.56 -11.33
CA GLY A 39 -11.06 1.64 -11.54
C GLY A 39 -11.08 0.97 -12.92
N ALA A 40 -9.89 0.70 -13.46
CA ALA A 40 -9.73 0.06 -14.77
C ALA A 40 -10.71 -1.12 -14.93
N PRO A 41 -11.33 -1.28 -16.13
CA PRO A 41 -12.31 -2.34 -16.36
C PRO A 41 -11.65 -3.71 -16.19
N CYS A 42 -12.35 -4.63 -15.54
CA CYS A 42 -11.89 -6.00 -15.40
C CYS A 42 -11.78 -6.68 -16.79
N PRO A 43 -10.66 -7.32 -17.13
CA PRO A 43 -10.49 -7.95 -18.45
C PRO A 43 -11.39 -9.18 -18.65
N MET A 44 -11.97 -9.72 -17.57
CA MET A 44 -12.84 -10.90 -17.61
C MET A 44 -14.33 -10.56 -17.69
N CYS A 45 -14.79 -9.55 -16.93
CA CYS A 45 -16.21 -9.22 -16.83
C CYS A 45 -16.57 -7.78 -17.25
N GLY A 46 -15.58 -6.94 -17.56
CA GLY A 46 -15.76 -5.54 -18.00
C GLY A 46 -16.20 -4.56 -16.92
N ARG A 47 -16.66 -5.03 -15.76
CA ARG A 47 -17.09 -4.21 -14.61
C ARG A 47 -15.88 -3.52 -13.95
N PRO A 48 -16.06 -2.36 -13.30
CA PRO A 48 -14.96 -1.66 -12.66
C PRO A 48 -14.32 -2.51 -11.55
N MET A 49 -12.99 -2.49 -11.47
CA MET A 49 -12.23 -3.31 -10.50
C MET A 49 -12.63 -3.03 -9.03
N THR A 50 -13.18 -1.84 -8.75
CA THR A 50 -13.67 -1.43 -7.44
C THR A 50 -14.86 -2.24 -6.93
N GLU A 51 -15.59 -2.94 -7.81
CA GLU A 51 -16.72 -3.79 -7.43
C GLU A 51 -16.31 -5.24 -7.09
N HIS A 52 -15.04 -5.59 -7.25
CA HIS A 52 -14.57 -6.96 -7.06
C HIS A 52 -14.22 -7.24 -5.59
N GLN A 53 -14.49 -8.46 -5.13
CA GLN A 53 -14.07 -8.90 -3.80
C GLN A 53 -12.64 -9.45 -3.86
N VAL A 54 -11.76 -8.95 -2.98
CA VAL A 54 -10.39 -9.45 -2.83
C VAL A 54 -10.33 -10.44 -1.68
N LEU A 55 -10.09 -11.72 -1.98
CA LEU A 55 -9.89 -12.77 -0.98
C LEU A 55 -8.40 -12.90 -0.67
N ARG A 56 -7.99 -12.52 0.55
CA ARG A 56 -6.61 -12.67 1.05
C ARG A 56 -6.56 -13.79 2.10
N PRO A 57 -6.12 -14.99 1.72
CA PRO A 57 -5.90 -16.07 2.68
C PRO A 57 -4.74 -15.70 3.62
N GLY A 58 -4.83 -16.10 4.88
CA GLY A 58 -3.83 -15.74 5.92
C GLY A 58 -2.50 -16.50 5.82
N GLY A 59 -2.40 -17.49 4.94
CA GLY A 59 -1.21 -18.33 4.76
C GLY A 59 -0.42 -17.99 3.50
N GLN A 60 0.83 -18.45 3.44
CA GLN A 60 1.73 -18.28 2.29
C GLN A 60 1.42 -19.26 1.12
N ARG A 61 0.56 -20.26 1.35
CA ARG A 61 0.30 -21.35 0.39
C ARG A 61 -0.77 -21.01 -0.64
N ASP A 62 -1.68 -20.11 -0.30
CA ASP A 62 -2.81 -19.76 -1.13
C ASP A 62 -2.60 -18.38 -1.76
N ALA A 63 -2.78 -18.30 -3.07
CA ALA A 63 -2.72 -17.02 -3.76
C ALA A 63 -3.93 -16.15 -3.40
N THR A 64 -3.73 -14.83 -3.38
CA THR A 64 -4.82 -13.86 -3.33
C THR A 64 -5.68 -14.00 -4.59
N ARG A 65 -7.01 -14.04 -4.41
CA ARG A 65 -7.97 -14.18 -5.52
C ARG A 65 -8.85 -12.94 -5.63
N LEU A 66 -9.17 -12.56 -6.85
CA LEU A 66 -10.18 -11.55 -7.18
C LEU A 66 -11.45 -12.27 -7.66
N VAL A 67 -12.57 -11.99 -7.00
CA VAL A 67 -13.87 -12.56 -7.35
C VAL A 67 -14.67 -11.51 -8.11
N CYS A 68 -15.10 -11.86 -9.32
CA CYS A 68 -16.00 -11.03 -10.12
C CYS A 68 -17.31 -10.81 -9.36
N PRO A 69 -17.90 -9.61 -9.43
CA PRO A 69 -19.18 -9.37 -8.80
C PRO A 69 -20.27 -10.21 -9.46
N ALA A 70 -21.34 -10.50 -8.72
CA ALA A 70 -22.51 -11.16 -9.29
C ALA A 70 -23.01 -10.37 -10.53
N PRO A 71 -23.53 -11.06 -11.57
CA PRO A 71 -24.18 -10.38 -12.67
C PRO A 71 -25.26 -9.47 -12.09
N SER A 72 -25.11 -8.16 -12.28
CA SER A 72 -26.15 -7.22 -11.89
C SER A 72 -27.34 -7.57 -12.77
N GLN A 73 -28.43 -8.03 -12.16
CA GLN A 73 -29.73 -8.06 -12.84
C GLN A 73 -30.11 -6.60 -13.09
N ALA A 74 -29.65 -6.02 -14.19
CA ALA A 74 -30.08 -4.72 -14.64
C ALA A 74 -31.47 -4.92 -15.27
N ALA A 75 -32.48 -4.36 -14.60
CA ALA A 75 -33.85 -4.23 -15.08
C ALA A 75 -33.95 -3.11 -16.12
#